data_AF-A0A832VT80-F1
#
_entry.id   AF-A0A832VT80-F1
#
_cell.length_a   1.000
_cell.length_b   1.000
_cell.length_c   1.000
_cell.angle_alpha   90.00
_cell.angle_beta   90.00
_cell.angle_gamma   90.00
#
_symmetry.space_group_name_H-M   'P 1'
#
loop_
_entity.id
_entity.type
_entity.pdbx_description
1 polymer ?
#
loop_
_entity_poly.entity_id
_entity_poly.type
_entity_poly.pdbx_seq_one_letter_code
_entity_poly.pdbx_strand_id
1 'polypeptide(L)'
;MKGIFSIFRKDEKAFTGLESAIVLTAFVVVAAVFSYVVLGAGFTTSDTAKKTIDEGVRQTTSSIELAGDVIAKGTSGSTVNTIIVTLQLTAGQSPVDIGADSDAGMMVVSYSDSETYVPQTTWSQTFIGNNDGDDVLEQHEKVEITITVPDDAMLKNTTAGNVVN
;
A
#
# COMPACT_ATOMS: atom_id res chain seq x y z
N MET A 1 -25.26 16.69 -94.12
CA MET A 1 -25.77 16.66 -92.73
C MET A 1 -24.65 16.23 -91.82
N LYS A 2 -24.56 16.89 -90.65
CA LYS A 2 -23.49 16.78 -89.65
C LYS A 2 -23.39 15.36 -89.08
N GLY A 3 -22.16 14.88 -88.89
CA GLY A 3 -21.83 13.74 -88.03
C GLY A 3 -20.68 14.13 -87.11
N ILE A 4 -21.01 14.76 -85.99
CA ILE A 4 -20.08 15.08 -84.89
C ILE A 4 -19.89 13.80 -84.08
N PHE A 5 -18.79 13.08 -84.27
CA PHE A 5 -18.37 12.02 -83.35
C PHE A 5 -16.86 11.78 -83.51
N SER A 6 -16.04 12.42 -82.69
CA SER A 6 -14.85 11.79 -82.11
C SER A 6 -14.12 12.80 -81.23
N ILE A 7 -13.39 12.25 -80.26
CA ILE A 7 -12.52 12.92 -79.28
C ILE A 7 -13.28 13.33 -78.00
N PHE A 8 -13.85 12.32 -77.34
CA PHE A 8 -13.58 12.17 -75.91
C PHE A 8 -12.29 11.34 -75.78
N ARG A 9 -11.12 11.99 -75.85
CA ARG A 9 -9.90 11.40 -75.29
C ARG A 9 -10.03 11.50 -73.78
N LYS A 10 -10.36 10.37 -73.17
CA LYS A 10 -10.31 10.20 -71.72
C LYS A 10 -8.83 10.17 -71.35
N ASP A 11 -8.29 11.28 -70.81
CA ASP A 11 -6.99 11.28 -70.15
C ASP A 11 -7.10 10.43 -68.87
N GLU A 12 -7.06 9.11 -69.02
CA GLU A 12 -6.84 8.21 -67.90
C GLU A 12 -5.37 8.36 -67.48
N LYS A 13 -5.11 9.30 -66.56
CA LYS A 13 -3.83 9.34 -65.84
C LYS A 13 -3.62 7.96 -65.21
N ALA A 14 -2.62 7.24 -65.69
CA ALA A 14 -2.22 5.96 -65.12
C ALA A 14 -1.75 6.20 -63.68
N PHE A 15 -2.41 5.56 -62.71
CA PHE A 15 -1.93 5.47 -61.33
C PHE A 15 -0.58 4.76 -61.38
N THR A 16 0.51 5.49 -61.15
CA THR A 16 1.84 4.89 -61.28
C THR A 16 2.18 4.09 -60.02
N GLY A 17 2.94 3.01 -60.17
CA GLY A 17 3.43 2.23 -59.02
C GLY A 17 4.34 3.06 -58.10
N LEU A 18 4.98 4.11 -58.63
CA LEU A 18 5.83 5.01 -57.85
C LEU A 18 5.02 5.87 -56.87
N GLU A 19 3.87 6.40 -57.29
CA GLU A 19 2.96 7.14 -56.39
C GLU A 19 2.40 6.21 -55.30
N SER A 20 2.06 4.98 -55.68
CA SER A 20 1.58 3.96 -54.74
C SER A 20 2.68 3.55 -53.74
N ALA A 21 3.94 3.49 -54.17
CA ALA A 21 5.07 3.14 -53.31
C ALA A 21 5.36 4.23 -52.25
N ILE A 22 5.25 5.51 -52.62
CA ILE A 22 5.43 6.61 -51.66
C ILE A 22 4.30 6.61 -50.63
N VAL A 23 3.06 6.35 -51.04
CA VAL A 23 1.93 6.21 -50.12
C VAL A 23 2.13 5.00 -49.20
N LEU A 24 2.59 3.86 -49.75
CA LEU A 24 2.87 2.65 -48.97
C LEU A 24 3.90 2.90 -47.86
N THR A 25 5.02 3.58 -48.17
CA THR A 25 6.04 3.87 -47.15
C THR A 25 5.51 4.83 -46.08
N ALA A 26 4.72 5.84 -46.46
CA ALA A 26 4.08 6.73 -45.50
C ALA A 26 3.14 5.96 -44.55
N PHE A 27 2.33 5.03 -45.07
CA PHE A 27 1.47 4.18 -44.26
C PHE A 27 2.27 3.29 -43.29
N VAL A 28 3.35 2.68 -43.76
CA VAL A 28 4.21 1.83 -42.93
C VAL A 28 4.90 2.64 -41.82
N VAL A 29 5.38 3.84 -42.12
CA VAL A 29 6.01 4.71 -41.11
C VAL A 29 5.00 5.13 -40.04
N VAL A 30 3.79 5.53 -40.42
CA VAL A 30 2.71 5.86 -39.45
C VAL A 30 2.38 4.64 -38.59
N ALA A 31 2.26 3.45 -39.19
CA ALA A 31 2.02 2.21 -38.44
C ALA A 31 3.16 1.88 -37.47
N ALA A 32 4.42 2.11 -37.86
CA ALA A 32 5.59 1.86 -37.01
C ALA A 32 5.65 2.83 -35.81
N VAL A 33 5.44 4.13 -36.05
CA VAL A 33 5.41 5.13 -34.97
C VAL A 33 4.24 4.86 -34.02
N PHE A 34 3.06 4.52 -34.57
CA PHE A 34 1.90 4.15 -33.77
C PHE A 34 2.20 2.91 -32.91
N SER A 35 2.79 1.87 -33.49
CA SER A 35 3.16 0.65 -32.77
C SER A 35 4.18 0.91 -31.66
N TYR A 36 5.16 1.77 -31.90
CA TYR A 36 6.14 2.18 -30.89
C TYR A 36 5.48 2.87 -29.70
N VAL A 37 4.56 3.81 -29.93
CA VAL A 37 3.82 4.52 -28.87
C VAL A 37 2.92 3.56 -28.10
N VAL A 38 2.19 2.68 -28.79
CA VAL A 38 1.30 1.70 -28.16
C VAL A 38 2.09 0.71 -27.30
N LEU A 39 3.22 0.19 -27.80
CA LEU A 39 4.07 -0.70 -27.01
C LEU A 39 4.71 0.01 -25.81
N GLY A 40 5.19 1.25 -25.99
CA GLY A 40 5.75 2.05 -24.92
C GLY A 40 4.76 2.30 -23.79
N ALA A 41 3.54 2.73 -24.14
CA ALA A 41 2.45 2.89 -23.17
C ALA A 41 2.06 1.54 -22.55
N GLY A 42 1.98 0.48 -23.35
CA GLY A 42 1.64 -0.87 -22.90
C GLY A 42 2.62 -1.44 -21.88
N PHE A 43 3.92 -1.20 -22.04
CA PHE A 43 4.94 -1.61 -21.07
C PHE A 43 4.80 -0.86 -19.76
N THR A 44 4.66 0.46 -19.78
CA THR A 44 4.44 1.25 -18.56
C THR A 44 3.16 0.83 -17.83
N THR A 45 2.07 0.56 -18.57
CA THR A 45 0.83 0.04 -17.98
C THR A 45 1.04 -1.33 -17.35
N SER A 46 1.77 -2.23 -18.01
CA SER A 46 2.04 -3.58 -17.49
C SER A 46 2.92 -3.54 -16.24
N ASP A 47 3.96 -2.70 -16.23
CA ASP A 47 4.85 -2.51 -15.08
C ASP A 47 4.10 -1.91 -13.89
N THR A 48 3.26 -0.90 -14.15
CA THR A 48 2.43 -0.28 -13.10
C THR A 48 1.43 -1.30 -12.56
N ALA A 49 0.76 -2.06 -13.42
CA ALA A 49 -0.19 -3.10 -13.02
C ALA A 49 0.49 -4.16 -12.15
N LYS A 50 1.68 -4.65 -12.54
CA LYS A 50 2.45 -5.61 -11.75
C LYS A 50 2.79 -5.03 -10.37
N LYS A 51 3.30 -3.80 -10.31
CA LYS A 51 3.63 -3.14 -9.04
C LYS A 51 2.41 -3.00 -8.14
N THR A 52 1.25 -2.59 -8.68
CA THR A 52 0.02 -2.47 -7.90
C THR A 52 -0.50 -3.82 -7.40
N ILE A 53 -0.36 -4.89 -8.19
CA ILE A 53 -0.73 -6.24 -7.75
C ILE A 53 0.19 -6.69 -6.61
N ASP A 54 1.51 -6.55 -6.78
CA ASP A 54 2.49 -6.96 -5.78
C ASP A 54 2.28 -6.19 -4.47
N GLU A 55 2.11 -4.86 -4.52
CA GLU A 55 1.79 -4.03 -3.35
C GLU A 55 0.41 -4.35 -2.75
N GLY A 56 -0.59 -4.65 -3.58
CA GLY A 56 -1.92 -5.01 -3.10
C GLY A 56 -1.93 -6.34 -2.34
N VAL A 57 -1.19 -7.33 -2.82
CA VAL A 57 -0.98 -8.61 -2.12
C VAL A 57 -0.19 -8.39 -0.84
N ARG A 58 0.90 -7.62 -0.91
CA ARG A 58 1.71 -7.28 0.27
C ARG A 58 0.86 -6.60 1.34
N GLN A 59 0.10 -5.56 0.99
CA GLN A 59 -0.76 -4.84 1.93
C GLN A 59 -1.87 -5.74 2.53
N THR A 60 -2.45 -6.63 1.74
CA THR A 60 -3.49 -7.56 2.22
C THR A 60 -2.93 -8.60 3.19
N THR A 61 -1.65 -8.97 3.02
CA THR A 61 -0.98 -9.99 3.84
C THR A 61 -0.17 -9.40 5.00
N SER A 62 0.14 -8.10 4.96
CA SER A 62 0.81 -7.32 6.01
C SER A 62 -0.20 -6.86 7.07
N SER A 63 -0.77 -7.83 7.78
CA SER A 63 -1.63 -7.57 8.94
C SER A 63 -1.00 -8.17 10.20
N ILE A 64 -1.17 -7.47 11.32
CA ILE A 64 -0.76 -7.89 12.66
C ILE A 64 -1.97 -8.32 13.48
N GLU A 65 -1.79 -9.29 14.35
CA GLU A 65 -2.81 -9.77 15.29
C GLU A 65 -2.25 -9.84 16.72
N LEU A 66 -3.16 -9.79 17.69
CA LEU A 66 -2.82 -9.98 19.10
C LEU A 66 -2.46 -11.45 19.35
N ALA A 67 -1.26 -11.67 19.89
CA ALA A 67 -0.70 -12.97 20.19
C ALA A 67 -0.78 -13.26 21.70
N GLY A 68 -1.97 -13.64 22.18
CA GLY A 68 -2.20 -13.99 23.59
C GLY A 68 -3.04 -12.95 24.32
N ASP A 69 -2.81 -12.82 25.62
CA ASP A 69 -3.61 -11.98 26.50
C ASP A 69 -3.04 -10.55 26.62
N VAL A 70 -3.92 -9.59 26.91
CA VAL A 70 -3.53 -8.22 27.25
C VAL A 70 -3.22 -8.16 28.75
N ILE A 71 -2.01 -7.73 29.10
CA ILE A 71 -1.54 -7.71 30.49
C ILE A 71 -1.49 -6.28 31.00
N ALA A 72 -2.31 -5.97 32.01
CA ALA A 72 -2.27 -4.70 32.71
C ALA A 72 -1.32 -4.78 33.92
N LYS A 73 -0.31 -3.91 33.97
CA LYS A 73 0.64 -3.83 35.07
C LYS A 73 0.43 -2.54 35.86
N GLY A 74 0.11 -2.72 37.13
CA GLY A 74 -0.05 -1.64 38.10
C GLY A 74 1.10 -1.57 39.11
N THR A 75 1.18 -0.44 39.80
CA THR A 75 1.97 -0.31 41.03
C THR A 75 1.02 -0.45 42.23
N SER A 76 1.50 -0.94 43.37
CA SER A 76 0.70 -1.14 44.60
C SER A 76 -0.17 0.08 44.92
N GLY A 77 -1.49 -0.01 44.67
CA GLY A 77 -2.41 1.12 44.89
C GLY A 77 -3.61 1.23 43.94
N SER A 78 -4.10 0.13 43.37
CA SER A 78 -5.28 0.10 42.47
C SER A 78 -5.15 0.85 41.15
N THR A 79 -3.94 1.26 40.75
CA THR A 79 -3.69 1.96 39.49
C THR A 79 -2.94 1.09 38.50
N VAL A 80 -3.25 1.21 37.21
CA VAL A 80 -2.53 0.56 36.10
C VAL A 80 -1.66 1.62 35.42
N ASN A 81 -0.35 1.35 35.35
CA ASN A 81 0.63 2.27 34.75
C ASN A 81 0.94 1.89 33.31
N THR A 82 1.05 0.60 33.02
CA THR A 82 1.42 0.10 31.70
C THR A 82 0.51 -1.04 31.26
N ILE A 83 0.24 -1.08 29.96
CA ILE A 83 -0.48 -2.17 29.30
C ILE A 83 0.52 -2.85 28.37
N ILE A 84 0.66 -4.16 28.50
CA ILE A 84 1.57 -4.98 27.70
C ILE A 84 0.71 -5.81 26.75
N VAL A 85 0.99 -5.69 25.46
CA VAL A 85 0.37 -6.49 24.41
C VAL A 85 1.44 -7.16 23.59
N THR A 86 1.24 -8.42 23.24
CA THR A 86 2.14 -9.13 22.32
C THR A 86 1.47 -9.21 20.96
N LEU A 87 2.18 -8.83 19.91
CA LEU A 87 1.70 -8.88 18.53
C LEU A 87 2.49 -9.91 17.73
N GLN A 88 1.83 -10.52 16.76
CA GLN A 88 2.43 -11.40 15.76
C GLN A 88 1.88 -11.10 14.38
N LEU A 89 2.57 -11.54 13.33
CA LEU A 89 2.02 -11.51 11.97
C LEU A 89 0.82 -12.44 11.86
N THR A 90 -0.22 -12.00 11.16
CA THR A 90 -1.35 -12.85 10.75
C THR A 90 -0.90 -13.99 9.83
N ALA A 91 -1.83 -14.86 9.43
CA ALA A 91 -1.56 -15.97 8.50
C ALA A 91 -0.92 -15.55 7.16
N GLY A 92 -1.01 -14.27 6.77
CA GLY A 92 -0.36 -13.73 5.58
C GLY A 92 1.17 -13.65 5.68
N GLN A 93 1.73 -13.55 6.90
CA GLN A 93 3.17 -13.61 7.20
C GLN A 93 4.05 -12.64 6.40
N SER A 94 3.48 -11.57 5.83
CA SER A 94 4.28 -10.51 5.21
C SER A 94 4.88 -9.61 6.28
N PRO A 95 6.17 -9.24 6.18
CA PRO A 95 6.83 -8.37 7.14
C PRO A 95 6.11 -7.04 7.34
N VAL A 96 6.11 -6.55 8.58
CA VAL A 96 5.47 -5.27 8.95
C VAL A 96 6.46 -4.43 9.75
N ASP A 97 6.80 -3.26 9.21
CA ASP A 97 7.58 -2.26 9.94
C ASP A 97 6.69 -1.58 10.99
N ILE A 98 7.07 -1.73 12.26
CA ILE A 98 6.36 -1.17 13.41
C ILE A 98 7.06 0.09 13.96
N GLY A 99 8.31 0.34 13.56
CA GLY A 99 9.15 1.43 14.02
C GLY A 99 9.68 1.23 15.45
N ALA A 100 10.80 1.87 15.78
CA ALA A 100 11.47 1.71 17.08
C ALA A 100 10.60 2.12 18.30
N ASP A 101 9.76 3.13 18.13
CA ASP A 101 8.94 3.72 19.19
C ASP A 101 7.73 4.49 18.63
N SER A 102 6.97 5.09 19.54
CA SER A 102 5.80 5.93 19.22
C SER A 102 6.10 7.19 18.39
N ASP A 103 7.37 7.60 18.27
CA ASP A 103 7.77 8.79 17.52
C ASP A 103 8.19 8.45 16.07
N ALA A 104 8.49 7.18 15.79
CA ALA A 104 8.81 6.69 14.44
C ALA A 104 7.64 6.84 13.45
N GLY A 105 6.40 6.91 13.94
CA GLY A 105 5.20 7.16 13.13
C GLY A 105 4.74 5.98 12.26
N MET A 106 5.35 4.81 12.39
CA MET A 106 4.98 3.59 11.66
C MET A 106 3.77 2.90 12.29
N MET A 107 3.80 2.71 13.61
CA MET A 107 2.68 2.20 14.40
C MET A 107 2.11 3.28 15.32
N VAL A 108 0.80 3.49 15.24
CA VAL A 108 0.06 4.40 16.12
C VAL A 108 -0.84 3.60 17.04
N VAL A 109 -0.68 3.81 18.34
CA VAL A 109 -1.54 3.24 19.39
C VAL A 109 -2.37 4.37 19.98
N SER A 110 -3.69 4.26 19.87
CA SER A 110 -4.62 5.18 20.53
C SER A 110 -5.20 4.54 21.79
N TYR A 111 -5.41 5.37 22.81
CA TYR A 111 -6.07 4.98 24.06
C TYR A 111 -7.40 5.72 24.18
N SER A 112 -8.44 5.01 24.57
CA SER A 112 -9.75 5.58 24.84
C SER A 112 -10.35 4.94 26.08
N ASP A 113 -10.86 5.78 26.98
CA ASP A 113 -11.78 5.37 28.04
C ASP A 113 -12.98 6.34 28.07
N SER A 114 -13.83 6.25 29.11
CA SER A 114 -15.01 7.11 29.23
C SER A 114 -14.71 8.56 29.57
N GLU A 115 -13.50 8.88 30.03
CA GLU A 115 -13.09 10.23 30.44
C GLU A 115 -12.15 10.88 29.42
N THR A 116 -11.24 10.10 28.83
CA THR A 116 -10.17 10.60 27.97
C THR A 116 -10.00 9.80 26.68
N TYR A 117 -9.61 10.51 25.63
CA TYR A 117 -9.18 9.95 24.37
C TYR A 117 -7.82 10.55 24.00
N VAL A 118 -6.82 9.68 23.84
CA VAL A 118 -5.47 10.04 23.45
C VAL A 118 -5.16 9.35 22.12
N PRO A 119 -5.03 10.10 21.01
CA PRO A 119 -4.86 9.53 19.68
C PRO A 119 -3.50 8.83 19.48
N GLN A 120 -2.48 9.22 20.24
CA GLN A 120 -1.15 8.62 20.21
C GLN A 120 -0.61 8.51 21.63
N THR A 121 -0.52 7.29 22.14
CA THR A 121 0.14 6.99 23.42
C THR A 121 1.61 6.69 23.23
N THR A 122 2.41 6.99 24.24
CA THR A 122 3.81 6.56 24.28
C THR A 122 3.88 5.05 24.48
N TRP A 123 4.62 4.37 23.61
CA TRP A 123 4.86 2.94 23.70
C TRP A 123 6.31 2.62 23.34
N SER A 124 6.79 1.50 23.85
CA SER A 124 8.11 0.94 23.49
C SER A 124 7.96 -0.52 23.10
N GLN A 125 8.86 -1.01 22.26
CA GLN A 125 8.84 -2.40 21.82
C GLN A 125 9.97 -3.25 22.37
N THR A 126 9.73 -4.56 22.39
CA THR A 126 10.76 -5.57 22.63
C THR A 126 10.44 -6.78 21.76
N PHE A 127 11.31 -7.08 20.80
CA PHE A 127 11.18 -8.28 19.99
C PHE A 127 11.55 -9.54 20.78
N ILE A 128 10.77 -10.59 20.56
CA ILE A 128 10.88 -11.90 21.17
C ILE A 128 10.97 -12.92 20.03
N GLY A 129 11.99 -13.78 20.07
CA GLY A 129 12.21 -14.80 19.04
C GLY A 129 13.52 -14.57 18.30
N ASN A 130 13.50 -14.64 16.97
CA ASN A 130 14.68 -14.62 16.10
C ASN A 130 15.19 -13.21 15.77
N ASN A 131 15.10 -12.29 16.74
CA ASN A 131 15.40 -10.88 16.56
C ASN A 131 16.79 -10.65 15.93
N ASP A 132 16.82 -10.07 14.75
CA ASP A 132 18.03 -9.73 14.00
C ASP A 132 18.54 -8.30 14.25
N GLY A 133 17.79 -7.51 15.04
CA GLY A 133 18.14 -6.17 15.50
C GLY A 133 17.49 -5.04 14.69
N ASP A 134 16.54 -5.33 13.82
CA ASP A 134 15.74 -4.32 13.15
C ASP A 134 14.39 -4.03 13.85
N ASP A 135 13.60 -3.11 13.28
CA ASP A 135 12.29 -2.72 13.78
C ASP A 135 11.14 -3.33 12.94
N VAL A 136 11.41 -4.43 12.23
CA VAL A 136 10.46 -5.09 11.33
C VAL A 136 9.99 -6.39 11.98
N LEU A 137 8.68 -6.54 12.10
CA LEU A 137 8.09 -7.79 12.55
C LEU A 137 8.09 -8.81 11.42
N GLU A 138 8.86 -9.88 11.59
CA GLU A 138 9.02 -10.94 10.60
C GLU A 138 8.41 -12.30 11.03
N GLN A 139 8.49 -13.28 10.13
CA GLN A 139 7.99 -14.62 10.37
C GLN A 139 8.80 -15.33 11.46
N HIS A 140 8.09 -15.99 12.38
CA HIS A 140 8.64 -16.62 13.60
C HIS A 140 9.12 -15.65 14.69
N GLU A 141 8.72 -14.38 14.59
CA GLU A 141 8.96 -13.39 15.63
C GLU A 141 7.67 -12.90 16.25
N LYS A 142 7.79 -12.38 17.47
CA LYS A 142 6.73 -11.67 18.16
C LYS A 142 7.29 -10.37 18.70
N VAL A 143 6.47 -9.34 18.75
CA VAL A 143 6.84 -8.09 19.40
C VAL A 143 5.98 -7.88 20.63
N GLU A 144 6.61 -7.58 21.76
CA GLU A 144 5.94 -7.10 22.96
C GLU A 144 5.93 -5.58 22.92
N ILE A 145 4.73 -4.99 22.90
CA ILE A 145 4.51 -3.55 22.97
C ILE A 145 4.09 -3.20 24.39
N THR A 146 4.90 -2.38 25.04
CA THR A 146 4.61 -1.79 26.36
C THR A 146 4.05 -0.39 26.16
N ILE A 147 2.75 -0.25 26.37
CA ILE A 147 2.00 1.00 26.24
C ILE A 147 1.97 1.69 27.60
N THR A 148 2.34 2.98 27.62
CA THR A 148 2.20 3.82 28.81
C THR A 148 0.78 4.38 28.86
N VAL A 149 0.06 4.10 29.95
CA VAL A 149 -1.28 4.63 30.16
C VAL A 149 -1.19 6.15 30.35
N PRO A 150 -2.07 6.97 29.72
CA PRO A 150 -2.11 8.42 29.95
C PRO A 150 -2.37 8.80 31.41
N ASP A 151 -1.93 9.98 31.84
CA ASP A 151 -2.08 10.42 33.24
C ASP A 151 -3.54 10.72 33.63
N ASP A 152 -4.34 11.21 32.69
CA ASP A 152 -5.77 11.51 32.90
C ASP A 152 -6.68 10.28 32.73
N ALA A 153 -6.10 9.09 32.52
CA ALA A 153 -6.85 7.86 32.32
C ALA A 153 -7.52 7.39 33.62
N MET A 154 -8.73 6.83 33.50
CA MET A 154 -9.44 6.26 34.65
C MET A 154 -8.68 5.10 35.30
N LEU A 155 -7.87 4.40 34.52
CA LEU A 155 -7.00 3.33 34.99
C LEU A 155 -5.93 3.79 35.99
N LYS A 156 -5.62 5.09 36.06
CA LYS A 156 -4.73 5.69 37.06
C LYS A 156 -5.47 6.34 38.23
N ASN A 157 -6.80 6.29 38.26
CA ASN A 157 -7.57 6.86 39.35
C ASN A 157 -7.54 5.93 40.57
N THR A 158 -7.11 6.47 41.71
CA THR A 158 -7.07 5.77 43.00
C THR A 158 -8.45 5.69 43.68
N THR A 159 -9.43 6.42 43.17
CA THR A 159 -10.83 6.35 43.60
C THR A 159 -11.58 5.45 42.63
N ALA A 160 -12.03 4.28 43.10
CA ALA A 160 -12.88 3.36 42.33
C ALA A 160 -14.26 4.01 42.08
N GLY A 161 -14.31 4.91 41.10
CA GLY A 161 -15.48 5.74 40.84
C GLY A 161 -16.34 5.30 39.66
N ASN A 162 -15.81 4.50 38.74
CA ASN A 162 -16.56 3.99 37.58
C ASN A 162 -15.73 2.91 36.89
N VAL A 163 -15.88 1.66 37.33
CA VAL A 163 -15.56 0.51 36.47
C VAL A 163 -16.80 0.30 35.61
N VAL A 164 -16.75 0.86 34.41
CA VAL A 164 -17.82 0.70 33.40
C VAL A 164 -17.88 -0.79 33.05
N ASN A 165 -19.08 -1.34 33.15
CA ASN A 165 -19.44 -2.70 32.72
C ASN A 165 -19.63 -2.73 31.21
#